data_AF-A0A931W647-F1
#
_entry.id   AF-A0A931W647-F1
#
_cell.length_a   1.000
_cell.length_b   1.000
_cell.length_c   1.000
_cell.angle_alpha   90.00
_cell.angle_beta   90.00
_cell.angle_gamma   90.00
#
_symmetry.space_group_name_H-M   'P 1'
#
loop_
_entity.id
_entity.type
_entity.pdbx_description
1 polymer ?
#
loop_
_entity_poly.entity_id
_entity_poly.type
_entity_poly.pdbx_seq_one_letter_code
_entity_poly.pdbx_strand_id
1 'polypeptide(L)'
;MKKSSAIIIVIFIATIAVILWQRFIRDDFSLPKGGEAKEETITILDNGGEVNKEIMVTNGVKHSVPLDSILGGGPAKDGIPSIDRPKFISISEASKQLQDTEPGLALEMDNVSRFYPFQILVWHEIVNDTINGRRVLVTYCPLCLSGIVFAPMVDGERVEFGTSGKLWNSNLVMYDRKTDSLWSQILGEAIVGEKTGTRLEVLPSDQIRFGDWRKLHPNGEVLSQDTGAARFYGQDPYGDYYTSPGTFFPVDKKDNRLSEKEFVLGIVVDGKAKAYWPTAVKKIGVVEDSFQGKIIIAEYEKDIDAIRLYEKKADGTRERINPFGSFWFSWVAAHPDTELLQ
;
A
#
# COMPACT_ATOMS: atom_id res chain seq x y z
N MET A 1 -16.18 -45.20 30.42
CA MET A 1 -15.79 -43.86 30.92
C MET A 1 -14.28 -43.65 30.73
N LYS A 2 -13.84 -43.04 29.63
CA LYS A 2 -12.41 -42.71 29.38
C LYS A 2 -12.20 -41.65 28.28
N LYS A 3 -13.17 -40.76 28.05
CA LYS A 3 -13.10 -39.70 27.00
C LYS A 3 -12.95 -38.27 27.54
N SER A 4 -13.15 -37.99 28.84
CA SER A 4 -13.07 -36.62 29.38
C SER A 4 -11.64 -36.11 29.61
N SER A 5 -10.69 -36.97 29.95
CA SER A 5 -9.34 -36.52 30.36
C SER A 5 -8.49 -36.02 29.19
N ALA A 6 -8.68 -36.55 27.98
CA ALA A 6 -7.94 -36.12 26.79
C ALA A 6 -8.42 -34.75 26.28
N ILE A 7 -9.72 -34.45 26.36
CA ILE A 7 -10.30 -33.18 25.90
C ILE A 7 -9.86 -32.02 26.82
N ILE A 8 -9.80 -32.26 28.14
CA ILE A 8 -9.37 -31.25 29.11
C ILE A 8 -7.87 -30.92 28.94
N ILE A 9 -7.03 -31.92 28.66
CA ILE A 9 -5.59 -31.71 28.40
C ILE A 9 -5.35 -30.93 27.10
N VAL A 10 -6.10 -31.22 26.03
CA VAL A 10 -5.99 -30.50 24.75
C VAL A 10 -6.42 -29.04 24.89
N ILE A 11 -7.49 -28.75 25.64
CA ILE A 11 -7.94 -27.37 25.89
C ILE A 11 -6.92 -26.62 26.77
N PHE A 12 -6.34 -27.27 27.78
CA PHE A 12 -5.35 -26.64 28.66
C PHE A 12 -4.03 -26.34 27.92
N ILE A 13 -3.58 -27.24 27.05
CA ILE A 13 -2.40 -27.02 26.19
C ILE A 13 -2.67 -25.92 25.16
N ALA A 14 -3.86 -25.87 24.54
CA ALA A 14 -4.22 -24.80 23.62
C ALA A 14 -4.30 -23.43 24.32
N THR A 15 -4.81 -23.39 25.56
CA THR A 15 -4.90 -22.13 26.34
C THR A 15 -3.53 -21.67 26.80
N ILE A 16 -2.65 -22.58 27.24
CA ILE A 16 -1.25 -22.26 27.58
C ILE A 16 -0.47 -21.86 26.33
N ALA A 17 -0.70 -22.50 25.18
CA ALA A 17 -0.09 -22.13 23.91
C ALA A 17 -0.56 -20.74 23.44
N VAL A 18 -1.84 -20.38 23.62
CA VAL A 18 -2.36 -19.03 23.34
C VAL A 18 -1.78 -17.99 24.31
N ILE A 19 -1.69 -18.31 25.61
CA ILE A 19 -1.10 -17.39 26.63
C ILE A 19 0.40 -17.23 26.42
N LEU A 20 1.11 -18.29 26.02
CA LEU A 20 2.54 -18.24 25.68
C LEU A 20 2.75 -17.55 24.32
N TRP A 21 1.88 -17.76 23.33
CA TRP A 21 1.91 -17.06 22.04
C TRP A 21 1.65 -15.56 22.20
N GLN A 22 0.64 -15.17 22.99
CA GLN A 22 0.40 -13.77 23.36
C GLN A 22 1.57 -13.15 24.14
N ARG A 23 2.31 -13.94 24.94
CA ARG A 23 3.55 -13.49 25.61
C ARG A 23 4.75 -13.31 24.67
N PHE A 24 4.71 -13.89 23.47
CA PHE A 24 5.76 -13.76 22.44
C PHE A 24 5.43 -12.74 21.35
N ILE A 25 4.22 -12.17 21.32
CA ILE A 25 3.92 -10.97 20.53
C ILE A 25 4.54 -9.79 21.26
N ARG A 26 5.83 -9.55 21.01
CA ARG A 26 6.47 -8.30 21.38
C ARG A 26 5.89 -7.24 20.43
N ASP A 27 5.05 -6.35 20.95
CA ASP A 27 4.66 -5.14 20.22
C ASP A 27 5.88 -4.23 20.19
N ASP A 28 6.78 -4.47 19.23
CA ASP A 28 8.03 -3.72 19.06
C ASP A 28 7.79 -2.24 18.70
N PHE A 29 6.53 -1.87 18.46
CA PHE A 29 6.07 -0.51 18.24
C PHE A 29 5.00 -0.14 19.28
N SER A 30 5.27 -0.39 20.56
CA SER A 30 4.40 0.05 21.65
C SER A 30 4.17 1.56 21.57
N LEU A 31 2.95 1.95 21.21
CA LEU A 31 2.56 3.35 21.09
C LEU A 31 2.17 3.90 22.47
N PRO A 32 2.53 5.16 22.80
CA PRO A 32 2.11 5.79 24.03
C PRO A 32 0.59 5.68 24.25
N LYS A 33 0.20 5.23 25.44
CA LYS A 33 -1.21 5.19 25.87
C LYS A 33 -1.48 6.33 26.85
N GLY A 34 -2.40 7.21 26.50
CA GLY A 34 -2.70 8.40 27.29
C GLY A 34 -1.57 9.43 27.28
N GLY A 35 -1.84 10.59 27.88
CA GLY A 35 -0.98 11.77 27.81
C GLY A 35 -1.57 12.84 26.89
N GLU A 36 -1.37 14.10 27.27
CA GLU A 36 -1.82 15.24 26.49
C GLU A 36 -0.95 15.39 25.25
N ALA A 37 -1.59 15.41 24.07
CA ALA A 37 -0.90 15.64 22.81
C ALA A 37 -0.63 17.14 22.66
N LYS A 38 0.61 17.50 22.36
CA LYS A 38 1.00 18.89 22.10
C LYS A 38 1.22 19.10 20.61
N GLU A 39 0.69 20.19 20.07
CA GLU A 39 0.94 20.59 18.69
C GLU A 39 2.39 21.08 18.53
N GLU A 40 3.05 20.66 17.46
CA GLU A 40 4.37 21.12 17.03
C GLU A 40 4.32 21.36 15.51
N THR A 41 4.86 22.49 15.06
CA THR A 41 5.08 22.73 13.63
C THR A 41 6.47 22.22 13.25
N ILE A 42 6.52 21.30 12.29
CA ILE A 42 7.75 20.82 11.69
C ILE A 42 7.89 21.36 10.26
N THR A 43 9.13 21.51 9.81
CA THR A 43 9.43 21.77 8.40
C THR A 43 9.91 20.47 7.77
N ILE A 44 9.25 20.06 6.68
CA ILE A 44 9.59 18.86 5.91
C ILE A 44 9.96 19.26 4.48
N LEU A 45 10.77 18.43 3.84
CA LEU A 45 11.02 18.53 2.40
C LEU A 45 9.94 17.74 1.65
N ASP A 46 9.19 18.41 0.79
CA ASP A 46 8.17 17.81 -0.09
C ASP A 46 8.37 18.33 -1.52
N ASN A 47 8.52 17.42 -2.48
CA ASN A 47 8.76 17.72 -3.90
C ASN A 47 9.84 18.79 -4.17
N GLY A 48 10.89 18.82 -3.36
CA GLY A 48 12.02 19.77 -3.50
C GLY A 48 11.79 21.15 -2.88
N GLY A 49 10.68 21.36 -2.16
CA GLY A 49 10.40 22.57 -1.39
C GLY A 49 10.22 22.29 0.11
N GLU A 50 10.40 23.31 0.94
CA GLU A 50 10.10 23.25 2.37
C GLU A 50 8.60 23.51 2.61
N VAL A 51 7.96 22.62 3.36
CA VAL A 51 6.56 22.74 3.76
C VAL A 51 6.47 22.65 5.27
N ASN A 52 5.76 23.59 5.89
CA ASN A 52 5.44 23.53 7.31
C ASN A 52 4.21 22.65 7.52
N LYS A 53 4.32 21.70 8.45
CA LYS A 53 3.26 20.78 8.82
C LYS A 53 3.05 20.79 10.33
N GLU A 54 1.79 20.83 10.74
CA GLU A 54 1.41 20.63 12.13
C GLU A 54 1.34 19.13 12.43
N ILE A 55 2.01 18.73 13.49
CA ILE A 55 2.03 17.37 14.02
C ILE A 55 1.74 17.41 15.52
N MET A 56 1.51 16.24 16.09
CA MET A 56 1.30 16.06 17.51
C MET A 56 2.49 15.37 18.15
N VAL A 57 2.74 15.69 19.42
CA VAL A 57 3.74 15.01 20.26
C VAL A 57 3.07 14.51 21.54
N THR A 58 3.12 13.20 21.76
CA THR A 58 2.61 12.56 22.97
C THR A 58 3.72 11.75 23.63
N ASN A 59 4.09 12.10 24.86
CA ASN A 59 5.18 11.46 25.61
C ASN A 59 6.50 11.38 24.81
N GLY A 60 6.81 12.43 24.03
CA GLY A 60 8.02 12.52 23.21
C GLY A 60 7.94 11.80 21.85
N VAL A 61 6.83 11.13 21.54
CA VAL A 61 6.62 10.50 20.23
C VAL A 61 5.88 11.46 19.32
N LYS A 62 6.48 11.77 18.17
CA LYS A 62 5.86 12.55 17.09
C LYS A 62 4.85 11.69 16.33
N HIS A 63 3.70 12.25 15.98
CA HIS A 63 2.66 11.60 15.18
C HIS A 63 1.78 12.60 14.43
N SER A 64 1.26 12.20 13.27
CA SER A 64 0.33 13.01 12.46
C SER A 64 -1.09 12.44 12.42
N VAL A 65 -1.31 11.30 13.10
CA VAL A 65 -2.61 10.64 13.24
C VAL A 65 -2.80 10.19 14.69
N PRO A 66 -4.04 10.08 15.20
CA PRO A 66 -4.28 9.62 16.57
C PRO A 66 -3.63 8.24 16.82
N LEU A 67 -2.77 8.13 17.84
CA LEU A 67 -2.03 6.89 18.13
C LEU A 67 -2.94 5.69 18.42
N ASP A 68 -4.13 5.93 18.95
CA ASP A 68 -5.15 4.91 19.25
C ASP A 68 -5.94 4.46 18.01
N SER A 69 -5.87 5.20 16.91
CA SER A 69 -6.41 4.78 15.60
C SER A 69 -5.50 3.77 14.87
N ILE A 70 -4.28 3.55 15.36
CA ILE A 70 -3.33 2.58 14.80
C ILE A 70 -3.52 1.24 15.51
N LEU A 71 -4.00 0.25 14.77
CA LEU A 71 -4.39 -1.06 15.29
C LEU A 71 -3.40 -2.15 14.90
N GLY A 72 -3.29 -3.20 15.72
CA GLY A 72 -2.57 -4.42 15.33
C GLY A 72 -3.40 -5.27 14.37
N GLY A 73 -2.82 -5.66 13.24
CA GLY A 73 -3.43 -6.54 12.24
C GLY A 73 -3.39 -8.03 12.59
N GLY A 74 -2.73 -8.40 13.70
CA GLY A 74 -2.55 -9.77 14.17
C GLY A 74 -1.09 -10.24 14.14
N PRO A 75 -0.38 -10.14 13.00
CA PRO A 75 1.06 -10.36 12.95
C PRO A 75 1.84 -9.34 13.78
N ALA A 76 2.97 -9.77 14.35
CA ALA A 76 3.94 -8.85 14.97
C ALA A 76 4.80 -8.15 13.89
N LYS A 77 5.71 -7.28 14.32
CA LYS A 77 6.78 -6.73 13.46
C LYS A 77 7.46 -7.86 12.69
N ASP A 78 7.60 -7.70 11.38
CA ASP A 78 8.13 -8.69 10.43
C ASP A 78 7.43 -10.07 10.44
N GLY A 79 6.25 -10.18 11.06
CA GLY A 79 5.44 -11.41 11.06
C GLY A 79 4.93 -11.79 9.67
N ILE A 80 4.84 -10.80 8.77
CA ILE A 80 4.71 -10.97 7.33
C ILE A 80 6.08 -10.63 6.72
N PRO A 81 6.90 -11.62 6.34
CA PRO A 81 8.28 -11.37 5.93
C PRO A 81 8.31 -10.58 4.62
N SER A 82 8.97 -9.43 4.60
CA SER A 82 9.24 -8.70 3.36
C SER A 82 10.18 -9.49 2.44
N ILE A 83 10.14 -9.19 1.14
CA ILE A 83 11.10 -9.74 0.17
C ILE A 83 12.23 -8.74 -0.02
N ASP A 84 13.38 -8.99 0.60
CA ASP A 84 14.51 -8.04 0.61
C ASP A 84 15.57 -8.35 -0.47
N ARG A 85 15.46 -9.51 -1.11
CA ARG A 85 16.34 -9.96 -2.21
C ARG A 85 15.50 -10.63 -3.29
N PRO A 86 14.63 -9.89 -3.98
CA PRO A 86 13.74 -10.46 -4.98
C PRO A 86 14.53 -11.13 -6.09
N LYS A 87 14.04 -12.29 -6.52
CA LYS A 87 14.51 -12.99 -7.70
C LYS A 87 13.46 -12.89 -8.77
N PHE A 88 13.89 -12.80 -10.02
CA PHE A 88 13.00 -12.68 -11.16
C PHE A 88 13.18 -13.84 -12.13
N ILE A 89 12.08 -14.21 -12.77
CA ILE A 89 12.03 -15.26 -13.79
C ILE A 89 11.45 -14.68 -15.09
N SER A 90 11.67 -15.37 -16.20
CA SER A 90 11.12 -14.96 -17.49
C SER A 90 9.59 -15.12 -17.53
N ILE A 91 8.94 -14.39 -18.44
CA ILE A 91 7.50 -14.54 -18.73
C ILE A 91 7.14 -16.00 -19.08
N SER A 92 7.99 -16.70 -19.82
CA SER A 92 7.74 -18.10 -20.21
C SER A 92 7.71 -19.03 -19.00
N GLU A 93 8.58 -18.81 -18.02
CA GLU A 93 8.58 -19.59 -16.78
C GLU A 93 7.37 -19.22 -15.92
N ALA A 94 7.12 -17.90 -15.77
CA ALA A 94 6.01 -17.39 -14.98
C ALA A 94 4.65 -17.86 -15.50
N SER A 95 4.49 -17.99 -16.82
CA SER A 95 3.25 -18.46 -17.46
C SER A 95 2.89 -19.93 -17.13
N LYS A 96 3.80 -20.70 -16.51
CA LYS A 96 3.49 -22.05 -16.01
C LYS A 96 2.66 -22.03 -14.72
N GLN A 97 2.64 -20.90 -14.02
CA GLN A 97 2.02 -20.74 -12.69
C GLN A 97 1.14 -19.49 -12.56
N LEU A 98 1.15 -18.59 -13.55
CA LEU A 98 0.31 -17.39 -13.61
C LEU A 98 -0.64 -17.49 -14.79
N GLN A 99 -1.92 -17.25 -14.54
CA GLN A 99 -2.92 -17.07 -15.57
C GLN A 99 -2.91 -15.63 -16.09
N ASP A 100 -3.39 -15.42 -17.32
CA ASP A 100 -3.44 -14.08 -17.92
C ASP A 100 -4.33 -13.10 -17.15
N THR A 101 -5.31 -13.62 -16.41
CA THR A 101 -6.23 -12.83 -15.58
C THR A 101 -5.65 -12.45 -14.22
N GLU A 102 -4.50 -13.01 -13.83
CA GLU A 102 -3.89 -12.74 -12.52
C GLU A 102 -3.47 -11.26 -12.42
N PRO A 103 -3.95 -10.52 -11.40
CA PRO A 103 -3.57 -9.14 -11.20
C PRO A 103 -2.18 -9.04 -10.57
N GLY A 104 -1.53 -7.91 -10.82
CA GLY A 104 -0.27 -7.57 -10.18
C GLY A 104 0.05 -6.10 -10.35
N LEU A 105 1.19 -5.72 -9.78
CA LEU A 105 1.76 -4.40 -9.96
C LEU A 105 2.84 -4.47 -11.03
N ALA A 106 2.76 -3.59 -12.02
CA ALA A 106 3.75 -3.44 -13.07
C ALA A 106 4.55 -2.15 -12.84
N LEU A 107 5.86 -2.27 -12.95
CA LEU A 107 6.81 -1.16 -12.90
C LEU A 107 7.68 -1.19 -14.15
N GLU A 108 7.89 -0.03 -14.75
CA GLU A 108 8.91 0.15 -15.77
C GLU A 108 9.86 1.26 -15.32
N MET A 109 11.14 0.94 -15.24
CA MET A 109 12.18 1.89 -14.85
C MET A 109 13.47 1.55 -15.59
N ASP A 110 14.09 2.56 -16.21
CA ASP A 110 15.39 2.44 -16.86
C ASP A 110 15.48 1.25 -17.84
N ASN A 111 14.44 1.08 -18.68
CA ASN A 111 14.24 -0.02 -19.64
C ASN A 111 14.10 -1.43 -19.03
N VAL A 112 13.89 -1.53 -17.71
CA VAL A 112 13.57 -2.78 -17.04
C VAL A 112 12.09 -2.76 -16.68
N SER A 113 11.34 -3.73 -17.20
CA SER A 113 9.93 -3.93 -16.90
C SER A 113 9.77 -5.12 -15.96
N ARG A 114 9.16 -4.88 -14.80
CA ARG A 114 8.92 -5.90 -13.77
C ARG A 114 7.45 -6.03 -13.44
N PHE A 115 7.01 -7.26 -13.25
CA PHE A 115 5.68 -7.60 -12.75
C PHE A 115 5.77 -8.28 -11.40
N TYR A 116 5.01 -7.78 -10.44
CA TYR A 116 4.93 -8.28 -9.07
C TYR A 116 3.51 -8.85 -8.85
N PRO A 117 3.31 -10.17 -8.98
CA PRO A 117 1.98 -10.77 -8.89
C PRO A 117 1.36 -10.60 -7.52
N PHE A 118 0.07 -10.25 -7.46
CA PHE A 118 -0.64 -10.13 -6.18
C PHE A 118 -0.73 -11.46 -5.43
N GLN A 119 -0.76 -12.59 -6.13
CA GLN A 119 -0.69 -13.92 -5.48
C GLN A 119 0.61 -14.17 -4.70
N ILE A 120 1.67 -13.37 -4.93
CA ILE A 120 2.88 -13.34 -4.12
C ILE A 120 2.79 -12.20 -3.11
N LEU A 121 2.46 -10.98 -3.56
CA LEU A 121 2.46 -9.81 -2.70
C LEU A 121 1.48 -9.92 -1.52
N VAL A 122 0.37 -10.65 -1.65
CA VAL A 122 -0.59 -10.88 -0.55
C VAL A 122 0.05 -11.58 0.67
N TRP A 123 1.16 -12.30 0.47
CA TRP A 123 1.87 -13.03 1.53
C TRP A 123 3.09 -12.30 2.10
N HIS A 124 3.45 -11.15 1.52
CA HIS A 124 4.70 -10.44 1.79
C HIS A 124 4.51 -8.94 2.05
N GLU A 125 3.49 -8.33 1.44
CA GLU A 125 3.11 -6.91 1.48
C GLU A 125 4.19 -5.93 0.99
N ILE A 126 5.48 -6.26 1.09
CA ILE A 126 6.62 -5.39 0.81
C ILE A 126 7.69 -6.17 0.03
N VAL A 127 8.20 -5.56 -1.04
CA VAL A 127 9.41 -5.97 -1.74
C VAL A 127 10.40 -4.80 -1.77
N ASN A 128 11.57 -4.98 -1.16
CA ASN A 128 12.69 -4.03 -1.26
C ASN A 128 13.54 -4.42 -2.48
N ASP A 129 13.24 -3.83 -3.63
CA ASP A 129 13.86 -4.17 -4.91
C ASP A 129 14.98 -3.18 -5.31
N THR A 130 15.78 -3.58 -6.29
CA THR A 130 16.78 -2.75 -6.95
C THR A 130 16.73 -2.93 -8.46
N ILE A 131 16.55 -1.84 -9.20
CA ILE A 131 16.61 -1.78 -10.66
C ILE A 131 17.78 -0.87 -11.04
N ASN A 132 18.76 -1.39 -11.78
CA ASN A 132 19.94 -0.63 -12.23
C ASN A 132 20.62 0.20 -11.12
N GLY A 133 20.69 -0.34 -9.90
CA GLY A 133 21.28 0.33 -8.73
C GLY A 133 20.38 1.36 -8.05
N ARG A 134 19.14 1.59 -8.52
CA ARG A 134 18.11 2.42 -7.86
C ARG A 134 17.21 1.53 -7.00
N ARG A 135 17.00 1.93 -5.74
CA ARG A 135 16.12 1.20 -4.83
C ARG A 135 14.68 1.52 -5.16
N VAL A 136 13.83 0.51 -5.04
CA VAL A 136 12.41 0.58 -5.30
C VAL A 136 11.70 -0.13 -4.16
N LEU A 137 10.68 0.51 -3.59
CA LEU A 137 9.83 -0.08 -2.57
C LEU A 137 8.48 -0.41 -3.20
N VAL A 138 8.21 -1.69 -3.42
CA VAL A 138 6.90 -2.18 -3.86
C VAL A 138 6.08 -2.55 -2.65
N THR A 139 4.88 -2.01 -2.55
CA THR A 139 3.97 -2.28 -1.43
C THR A 139 2.61 -2.77 -1.93
N TYR A 140 1.96 -3.64 -1.16
CA TYR A 140 0.61 -4.12 -1.41
C TYR A 140 -0.15 -4.30 -0.11
N CYS A 141 -1.30 -3.62 0.02
CA CYS A 141 -2.26 -3.86 1.09
C CYS A 141 -3.45 -4.65 0.52
N PRO A 142 -3.57 -5.96 0.82
CA PRO A 142 -4.67 -6.77 0.32
C PRO A 142 -6.03 -6.31 0.84
N LEU A 143 -6.09 -5.81 2.09
CA LEU A 143 -7.34 -5.31 2.67
C LEU A 143 -7.92 -4.11 1.91
N CYS A 144 -7.08 -3.35 1.21
CA CYS A 144 -7.45 -2.11 0.53
C CYS A 144 -7.31 -2.21 -0.99
N LEU A 145 -6.90 -3.37 -1.53
CA LEU A 145 -6.52 -3.55 -2.93
C LEU A 145 -5.57 -2.43 -3.42
N SER A 146 -4.61 -2.03 -2.59
CA SER A 146 -3.70 -0.92 -2.89
C SER A 146 -2.28 -1.41 -3.13
N GLY A 147 -1.87 -1.39 -4.39
CA GLY A 147 -0.49 -1.58 -4.84
C GLY A 147 0.15 -0.23 -5.17
N ILE A 148 1.23 0.13 -4.47
CA ILE A 148 1.92 1.42 -4.64
C ILE A 148 3.43 1.19 -4.64
N VAL A 149 4.12 1.83 -5.58
CA VAL A 149 5.57 1.81 -5.68
C VAL A 149 6.13 3.15 -5.25
N PHE A 150 7.14 3.13 -4.38
CA PHE A 150 7.83 4.33 -3.90
C PHE A 150 9.32 4.29 -4.20
N ALA A 151 9.93 5.47 -4.34
CA ALA A 151 11.36 5.64 -4.15
C ALA A 151 11.62 5.70 -2.64
N PRO A 152 12.35 4.75 -2.04
CA PRO A 152 12.56 4.71 -0.60
C PRO A 152 13.74 5.61 -0.21
N MET A 153 13.62 6.89 -0.52
CA MET A 153 14.59 7.93 -0.20
C MET A 153 14.04 8.80 0.93
N VAL A 154 14.75 8.84 2.05
CA VAL A 154 14.40 9.64 3.24
C VAL A 154 15.60 10.50 3.60
N ASP A 155 15.43 11.81 3.60
CA ASP A 155 16.52 12.78 3.85
C ASP A 155 17.75 12.57 2.95
N GLY A 156 17.51 12.21 1.69
CA GLY A 156 18.58 11.94 0.71
C GLY A 156 19.26 10.58 0.87
N GLU A 157 18.83 9.76 1.82
CA GLU A 157 19.38 8.42 2.05
C GLU A 157 18.42 7.31 1.62
N ARG A 158 18.99 6.19 1.17
CA ARG A 158 18.22 4.98 0.83
C ARG A 158 17.83 4.26 2.12
N VAL A 159 16.56 3.91 2.24
CA VAL A 159 16.04 3.20 3.40
C VAL A 159 15.38 1.89 2.97
N GLU A 160 15.46 0.87 3.83
CA GLU A 160 14.74 -0.39 3.65
C GLU A 160 13.54 -0.42 4.58
N PHE A 161 12.44 -0.98 4.11
CA PHE A 161 11.17 -1.04 4.83
C PHE A 161 10.81 -2.46 5.21
N GLY A 162 10.09 -2.62 6.32
CA GLY A 162 9.51 -3.90 6.75
C GLY A 162 8.04 -3.77 7.11
N THR A 163 7.40 -4.90 7.37
CA THR A 163 6.00 -4.94 7.78
C THR A 163 5.90 -4.68 9.28
N SER A 164 5.10 -3.69 9.70
CA SER A 164 4.97 -3.38 11.13
C SER A 164 4.01 -4.31 11.86
N GLY A 165 3.14 -5.01 11.11
CA GLY A 165 1.98 -5.71 11.65
C GLY A 165 0.84 -4.78 12.06
N LYS A 166 0.93 -3.48 11.78
CA LYS A 166 -0.11 -2.48 12.12
C LYS A 166 -0.90 -2.01 10.91
N LEU A 167 -2.08 -1.46 11.22
CA LEU A 167 -3.01 -0.88 10.28
C LEU A 167 -3.46 0.50 10.79
N TRP A 168 -3.66 1.42 9.87
CA TRP A 168 -4.33 2.69 10.12
C TRP A 168 -5.43 2.84 9.07
N ASN A 169 -6.67 3.05 9.50
CA ASN A 169 -7.84 3.03 8.60
C ASN A 169 -7.92 1.77 7.72
N SER A 170 -7.68 0.60 8.32
CA SER A 170 -7.58 -0.72 7.64
C SER A 170 -6.48 -0.84 6.58
N ASN A 171 -5.67 0.19 6.37
CA ASN A 171 -4.60 0.23 5.39
C ASN A 171 -3.24 -0.11 6.04
N LEU A 172 -2.35 -0.70 5.25
CA LEU A 172 -1.02 -1.14 5.66
C LEU A 172 -0.23 0.01 6.29
N VAL A 173 0.29 -0.22 7.50
CA VAL A 173 1.35 0.60 8.09
C VAL A 173 2.67 -0.16 7.97
N MET A 174 3.61 0.40 7.24
CA MET A 174 4.97 -0.12 7.13
C MET A 174 5.88 0.57 8.15
N TYR A 175 7.09 0.08 8.33
CA TYR A 175 8.11 0.77 9.12
C TYR A 175 9.42 0.86 8.36
N ASP A 176 10.21 1.89 8.64
CA ASP A 176 11.55 2.00 8.10
C ASP A 176 12.58 1.40 9.07
N ARG A 177 13.50 0.58 8.56
CA ARG A 177 14.48 -0.14 9.41
C ARG A 177 15.57 0.74 10.00
N LYS A 178 15.67 2.00 9.57
CA LYS A 178 16.72 2.92 10.02
C LYS A 178 16.32 3.64 11.30
N THR A 179 15.07 4.08 11.40
CA THR A 179 14.56 4.89 12.51
C THR A 179 13.39 4.26 13.26
N ASP A 180 12.87 3.12 12.77
CA ASP A 180 11.65 2.50 13.29
C ASP A 180 10.42 3.44 13.25
N SER A 181 10.43 4.46 12.38
CA SER A 181 9.23 5.29 12.16
C SER A 181 8.18 4.47 11.41
N LEU A 182 6.90 4.73 11.68
CA LEU A 182 5.76 4.09 11.04
C LEU A 182 5.25 4.95 9.90
N TRP A 183 4.95 4.32 8.76
CA TRP A 183 4.54 4.99 7.54
C TRP A 183 3.23 4.42 7.03
N SER A 184 2.28 5.31 6.69
CA SER A 184 1.03 4.95 6.04
C SER A 184 1.28 4.70 4.56
N GLN A 185 0.90 3.52 4.07
CA GLN A 185 1.03 3.18 2.66
C GLN A 185 0.14 4.08 1.78
N ILE A 186 -1.12 4.29 2.17
CA ILE A 186 -2.06 5.11 1.37
C ILE A 186 -1.72 6.60 1.35
N LEU A 187 -1.06 7.13 2.38
CA LEU A 187 -0.57 8.52 2.37
C LEU A 187 0.81 8.66 1.71
N GLY A 188 1.58 7.57 1.62
CA GLY A 188 3.01 7.63 1.28
C GLY A 188 3.83 8.44 2.29
N GLU A 189 3.42 8.47 3.57
CA GLU A 189 3.95 9.40 4.57
C GLU A 189 4.22 8.71 5.91
N ALA A 190 5.28 9.13 6.60
CA ALA A 190 5.55 8.77 7.98
C ALA A 190 4.48 9.39 8.91
N ILE A 191 3.77 8.54 9.64
CA ILE A 191 2.68 8.94 10.53
C ILE A 191 3.06 8.91 12.01
N VAL A 192 4.12 8.18 12.40
CA VAL A 192 4.62 8.12 13.78
C VAL A 192 6.15 7.97 13.79
N GLY A 193 6.83 8.61 14.74
CA GLY A 193 8.27 8.44 14.96
C GLY A 193 9.10 9.62 14.48
N GLU A 194 10.42 9.45 14.42
CA GLU A 194 11.37 10.53 14.08
C GLU A 194 11.02 11.19 12.73
N LYS A 195 10.58 10.39 11.77
CA LYS A 195 10.32 10.84 10.40
C LYS A 195 8.92 11.38 10.16
N THR A 196 8.04 11.48 11.18
CA THR A 196 6.66 11.94 11.01
C THR A 196 6.54 13.17 10.10
N GLY A 197 5.63 13.11 9.14
CA GLY A 197 5.41 14.15 8.13
C GLY A 197 6.22 13.94 6.84
N THR A 198 7.32 13.21 6.87
CA THR A 198 8.14 12.94 5.68
C THR A 198 7.38 12.08 4.68
N ARG A 199 7.48 12.41 3.39
CA ARG A 199 6.81 11.70 2.29
C ARG A 199 7.79 10.92 1.44
N LEU A 200 7.30 9.84 0.86
CA LEU A 200 7.99 9.09 -0.18
C LEU A 200 7.51 9.52 -1.56
N GLU A 201 8.43 9.63 -2.51
CA GLU A 201 8.09 9.84 -3.91
C GLU A 201 7.39 8.60 -4.47
N VAL A 202 6.22 8.77 -5.07
CA VAL A 202 5.50 7.69 -5.76
C VAL A 202 6.12 7.48 -7.15
N LEU A 203 6.50 6.24 -7.45
CA LEU A 203 7.05 5.87 -8.76
C LEU A 203 5.95 5.42 -9.73
N PRO A 204 6.07 5.74 -11.03
CA PRO A 204 5.13 5.29 -12.05
C PRO A 204 4.96 3.77 -12.08
N SER A 205 3.73 3.31 -11.91
CA SER A 205 3.37 1.89 -11.84
C SER A 205 1.90 1.68 -12.21
N ASP A 206 1.55 0.48 -12.66
CA ASP A 206 0.20 0.12 -13.06
C ASP A 206 -0.28 -1.11 -12.27
N GLN A 207 -1.48 -1.05 -11.70
CA GLN A 207 -2.19 -2.27 -11.29
C GLN A 207 -2.88 -2.85 -12.52
N ILE A 208 -2.37 -3.98 -13.02
CA ILE A 208 -2.71 -4.53 -14.33
C ILE A 208 -2.75 -6.06 -14.28
N ARG A 209 -3.45 -6.68 -15.24
CA ARG A 209 -3.43 -8.13 -15.45
C ARG A 209 -2.14 -8.59 -16.10
N PHE A 210 -1.65 -9.75 -15.69
CA PHE A 210 -0.43 -10.35 -16.22
C PHE A 210 -0.46 -10.51 -17.75
N GLY A 211 -1.60 -10.94 -18.29
CA GLY A 211 -1.80 -11.13 -19.72
C GLY A 211 -1.71 -9.84 -20.54
N ASP A 212 -2.14 -8.72 -19.97
CA ASP A 212 -2.09 -7.42 -20.64
C ASP A 212 -0.70 -6.79 -20.52
N TRP A 213 -0.08 -6.90 -19.34
CA TRP A 213 1.30 -6.48 -19.13
C TRP A 213 2.29 -7.21 -20.05
N ARG A 214 2.21 -8.54 -20.16
CA ARG A 214 3.19 -9.30 -20.97
C ARG A 214 3.09 -9.04 -22.47
N LYS A 215 1.96 -8.53 -22.97
CA LYS A 215 1.82 -8.06 -24.37
C LYS A 215 2.65 -6.80 -24.62
N LEU A 216 2.67 -5.89 -23.63
CA LEU A 216 3.44 -4.64 -23.71
C LEU A 216 4.94 -4.86 -23.45
N HIS A 217 5.28 -5.83 -22.60
CA HIS A 217 6.66 -6.03 -22.14
C HIS A 217 7.14 -7.46 -22.43
N PRO A 218 7.37 -7.84 -23.70
CA PRO A 218 7.72 -9.23 -24.07
C PRO A 218 9.06 -9.72 -23.47
N ASN A 219 9.93 -8.78 -23.05
CA ASN A 219 11.20 -9.05 -22.39
C ASN A 219 11.16 -8.79 -20.88
N GLY A 220 9.97 -8.58 -20.31
CA GLY A 220 9.79 -8.28 -18.90
C GLY A 220 10.15 -9.44 -17.99
N GLU A 221 10.43 -9.10 -16.73
CA GLU A 221 10.75 -10.06 -15.67
C GLU A 221 9.62 -10.15 -14.66
N VAL A 222 9.35 -11.34 -14.12
CA VAL A 222 8.28 -11.57 -13.15
C VAL A 222 8.88 -11.98 -11.81
N LEU A 223 8.40 -11.41 -10.71
CA LEU A 223 8.81 -11.81 -9.37
C LEU A 223 8.59 -13.32 -9.17
N SER A 224 9.65 -14.00 -8.75
CA SER A 224 9.66 -15.44 -8.50
C SER A 224 9.01 -15.78 -7.16
N GLN A 225 8.47 -17.00 -7.07
CA GLN A 225 8.04 -17.61 -5.81
C GLN A 225 9.23 -18.05 -4.92
N ASP A 226 10.47 -18.00 -5.43
CA ASP A 226 11.69 -18.18 -4.63
C ASP A 226 12.01 -16.90 -3.83
N THR A 227 11.21 -16.67 -2.80
CA THR A 227 11.24 -15.47 -1.93
C THR A 227 12.08 -15.66 -0.67
N GLY A 228 12.48 -16.90 -0.36
CA GLY A 228 13.06 -17.27 0.93
C GLY A 228 12.05 -17.61 2.03
N ALA A 229 10.74 -17.55 1.75
CA ALA A 229 9.68 -17.99 2.67
C ALA A 229 8.85 -19.13 2.08
N ALA A 230 8.34 -20.03 2.94
CA ALA A 230 7.37 -21.04 2.54
C ALA A 230 5.95 -20.48 2.69
N ARG A 231 5.27 -20.24 1.57
CA ARG A 231 3.91 -19.68 1.50
C ARG A 231 3.06 -20.44 0.47
N PHE A 232 1.75 -20.34 0.62
CA PHE A 232 0.79 -20.94 -0.32
C PHE A 232 0.49 -19.96 -1.46
N TYR A 233 1.49 -19.66 -2.28
CA TYR A 233 1.31 -18.78 -3.44
C TYR A 233 0.23 -19.34 -4.38
N GLY A 234 -0.63 -18.44 -4.88
CA GLY A 234 -1.82 -18.79 -5.66
C GLY A 234 -3.05 -19.11 -4.82
N GLN A 235 -2.92 -19.20 -3.50
CA GLN A 235 -4.05 -19.20 -2.57
C GLN A 235 -4.14 -17.84 -1.88
N ASP A 236 -5.28 -17.17 -2.02
CA ASP A 236 -5.55 -15.92 -1.33
C ASP A 236 -6.04 -16.20 0.11
N PRO A 237 -5.33 -15.71 1.15
CA PRO A 237 -5.74 -15.92 2.54
C PRO A 237 -7.00 -15.15 2.95
N TYR A 238 -7.46 -14.19 2.12
CA TYR A 238 -8.64 -13.36 2.40
C TYR A 238 -9.91 -13.87 1.70
N GLY A 239 -9.85 -14.90 0.86
CA GLY A 239 -11.02 -15.57 0.30
C GLY A 239 -11.99 -14.63 -0.44
N ASP A 240 -13.24 -14.57 0.01
CA ASP A 240 -14.29 -13.72 -0.57
C ASP A 240 -14.29 -12.28 -0.04
N TYR A 241 -13.26 -11.86 0.70
CA TYR A 241 -13.19 -10.51 1.26
C TYR A 241 -13.35 -9.42 0.20
N TYR A 242 -12.76 -9.55 -0.97
CA TYR A 242 -12.82 -8.49 -2.00
C TYR A 242 -14.22 -8.25 -2.57
N THR A 243 -15.12 -9.23 -2.45
CA THR A 243 -16.48 -9.18 -3.01
C THR A 243 -17.58 -9.13 -1.95
N SER A 244 -17.27 -9.50 -0.70
CA SER A 244 -18.18 -9.39 0.43
C SER A 244 -18.28 -7.94 0.95
N PRO A 245 -19.44 -7.49 1.46
CA PRO A 245 -19.58 -6.17 2.09
C PRO A 245 -18.76 -6.03 3.39
N GLY A 246 -18.43 -4.79 3.77
CA GLY A 246 -17.80 -4.48 5.05
C GLY A 246 -16.28 -4.64 5.08
N THR A 247 -15.64 -4.11 6.11
CA THR A 247 -14.19 -4.15 6.33
C THR A 247 -13.84 -5.05 7.52
N PHE A 248 -12.67 -5.69 7.51
CA PHE A 248 -12.20 -6.49 8.65
C PHE A 248 -11.76 -5.63 9.84
N PHE A 249 -11.28 -4.43 9.56
CA PHE A 249 -10.86 -3.45 10.56
C PHE A 249 -11.72 -2.18 10.43
N PRO A 250 -11.85 -1.38 11.50
CA PRO A 250 -12.60 -0.14 11.43
C PRO A 250 -11.91 0.92 10.55
N VAL A 251 -12.69 1.89 10.13
CA VAL A 251 -12.26 3.08 9.38
C VAL A 251 -12.94 4.30 9.99
N ASP A 252 -12.21 5.39 10.12
CA ASP A 252 -12.66 6.57 10.86
C ASP A 252 -13.68 7.41 10.07
N LYS A 253 -13.62 7.34 8.74
CA LYS A 253 -14.50 8.09 7.84
C LYS A 253 -15.08 7.15 6.80
N LYS A 254 -16.35 7.38 6.48
CA LYS A 254 -17.12 6.64 5.47
C LYS A 254 -17.80 7.62 4.54
N ASP A 255 -17.99 7.19 3.30
CA ASP A 255 -18.65 7.99 2.28
C ASP A 255 -19.49 7.08 1.38
N ASN A 256 -20.76 7.44 1.22
CA ASN A 256 -21.76 6.62 0.52
C ASN A 256 -21.92 6.98 -0.97
N ARG A 257 -21.05 7.83 -1.54
CA ARG A 257 -21.05 8.15 -2.97
C ARG A 257 -20.75 6.91 -3.83
N LEU A 258 -19.90 6.02 -3.33
CA LEU A 258 -19.58 4.72 -3.93
C LEU A 258 -19.70 3.61 -2.88
N SER A 259 -19.81 2.34 -3.32
CA SER A 259 -19.71 1.20 -2.41
C SER A 259 -18.31 1.12 -1.80
N GLU A 260 -18.19 0.63 -0.57
CA GLU A 260 -16.95 0.64 0.23
C GLU A 260 -15.75 0.04 -0.55
N LYS A 261 -15.99 -1.03 -1.32
CA LYS A 261 -14.95 -1.75 -2.10
C LYS A 261 -14.97 -1.44 -3.59
N GLU A 262 -15.58 -0.32 -4.01
CA GLU A 262 -15.34 0.21 -5.35
C GLU A 262 -13.88 0.61 -5.50
N PHE A 263 -13.23 0.19 -6.58
CA PHE A 263 -11.86 0.58 -6.85
C PHE A 263 -11.82 2.00 -7.41
N VAL A 264 -10.94 2.84 -6.89
CA VAL A 264 -10.75 4.24 -7.30
C VAL A 264 -9.27 4.53 -7.55
N LEU A 265 -9.02 5.56 -8.34
CA LEU A 265 -7.68 6.13 -8.56
C LEU A 265 -7.60 7.50 -7.89
N GLY A 266 -6.95 7.56 -6.73
CA GLY A 266 -6.78 8.77 -5.95
C GLY A 266 -5.54 9.58 -6.36
N ILE A 267 -5.65 10.90 -6.39
CA ILE A 267 -4.52 11.83 -6.53
C ILE A 267 -4.58 12.91 -5.45
N VAL A 268 -3.41 13.43 -5.08
CA VAL A 268 -3.28 14.62 -4.24
C VAL A 268 -2.53 15.68 -5.04
N VAL A 269 -3.13 16.86 -5.17
CA VAL A 269 -2.54 18.02 -5.83
C VAL A 269 -2.65 19.19 -4.87
N ASP A 270 -1.53 19.86 -4.58
CA ASP A 270 -1.47 21.04 -3.70
C ASP A 270 -2.22 20.85 -2.37
N GLY A 271 -2.09 19.64 -1.78
CA GLY A 271 -2.71 19.26 -0.51
C GLY A 271 -4.21 18.94 -0.58
N LYS A 272 -4.83 18.97 -1.77
CA LYS A 272 -6.23 18.57 -1.98
C LYS A 272 -6.31 17.22 -2.68
N ALA A 273 -7.23 16.38 -2.23
CA ALA A 273 -7.44 15.04 -2.74
C ALA A 273 -8.60 14.98 -3.74
N LYS A 274 -8.44 14.18 -4.79
CA LYS A 274 -9.51 13.81 -5.72
C LYS A 274 -9.39 12.36 -6.12
N ALA A 275 -10.52 11.67 -6.20
CA ALA A 275 -10.62 10.31 -6.71
C ALA A 275 -11.29 10.27 -8.08
N TYR A 276 -10.84 9.36 -8.93
CA TYR A 276 -11.42 9.05 -10.22
C TYR A 276 -11.99 7.64 -10.17
N TRP A 277 -13.29 7.50 -10.42
CA TRP A 277 -13.93 6.19 -10.52
C TRP A 277 -13.69 5.60 -11.92
N PRO A 278 -12.95 4.48 -12.05
CA PRO A 278 -12.60 3.93 -13.36
C PRO A 278 -13.82 3.61 -14.21
N THR A 279 -14.93 3.17 -13.63
CA THR A 279 -16.20 2.92 -14.35
C THR A 279 -16.72 4.16 -15.06
N ALA A 280 -16.58 5.34 -14.44
CA ALA A 280 -16.98 6.61 -15.05
C ALA A 280 -16.07 6.96 -16.23
N VAL A 281 -14.76 6.86 -16.03
CA VAL A 281 -13.75 7.17 -17.06
C VAL A 281 -13.89 6.22 -18.25
N LYS A 282 -14.05 4.91 -18.02
CA LYS A 282 -14.22 3.89 -19.07
C LYS A 282 -15.43 4.15 -19.98
N LYS A 283 -16.51 4.73 -19.44
CA LYS A 283 -17.70 5.09 -20.24
C LYS A 283 -17.43 6.23 -21.24
N ILE A 284 -16.56 7.16 -20.89
CA ILE A 284 -16.26 8.36 -21.70
C ILE A 284 -15.04 8.10 -22.61
N GLY A 285 -14.06 7.33 -22.13
CA GLY A 285 -12.81 7.06 -22.82
C GLY A 285 -11.70 8.03 -22.40
N VAL A 286 -11.89 9.33 -22.62
CA VAL A 286 -10.94 10.37 -22.19
C VAL A 286 -11.68 11.50 -21.51
N VAL A 287 -11.28 11.82 -20.28
CA VAL A 287 -11.88 12.88 -19.47
C VAL A 287 -10.81 13.94 -19.20
N GLU A 288 -11.10 15.19 -19.58
CA GLU A 288 -10.32 16.37 -19.20
C GLU A 288 -11.02 17.03 -18.00
N ASP A 289 -10.35 17.06 -16.85
CA ASP A 289 -10.84 17.60 -15.58
C ASP A 289 -9.94 18.75 -15.11
N SER A 290 -10.52 19.75 -14.44
CA SER A 290 -9.79 20.86 -13.84
C SER A 290 -9.75 20.68 -12.34
N PHE A 291 -8.55 20.51 -11.76
CA PHE A 291 -8.37 20.30 -10.33
C PHE A 291 -7.17 21.08 -9.81
N GLN A 292 -7.38 21.92 -8.79
CA GLN A 292 -6.36 22.79 -8.19
C GLN A 292 -5.57 23.61 -9.24
N GLY A 293 -6.25 24.16 -10.25
CA GLY A 293 -5.62 24.96 -11.30
C GLY A 293 -4.81 24.15 -12.33
N LYS A 294 -4.76 22.82 -12.21
CA LYS A 294 -4.16 21.91 -13.20
C LYS A 294 -5.24 21.26 -14.05
N ILE A 295 -4.86 20.95 -15.29
CA ILE A 295 -5.69 20.14 -16.19
C ILE A 295 -5.24 18.69 -16.07
N ILE A 296 -6.11 17.85 -15.54
CA ILE A 296 -5.89 16.41 -15.38
C ILE A 296 -6.62 15.69 -16.51
N ILE A 297 -5.89 14.80 -17.19
CA ILE A 297 -6.44 13.92 -18.23
C ILE A 297 -6.50 12.52 -17.67
N ALA A 298 -7.70 11.97 -17.48
CA ALA A 298 -7.91 10.56 -17.19
C ALA A 298 -8.28 9.82 -18.49
N GLU A 299 -7.42 8.91 -18.92
CA GLU A 299 -7.53 8.23 -20.21
C GLU A 299 -7.64 6.72 -20.03
N TYR A 300 -8.65 6.14 -20.68
CA TYR A 300 -8.86 4.70 -20.75
C TYR A 300 -8.07 4.08 -21.90
N GLU A 301 -7.02 3.35 -21.55
CA GLU A 301 -6.22 2.56 -22.48
C GLU A 301 -6.85 1.16 -22.66
N LYS A 302 -7.70 1.04 -23.69
CA LYS A 302 -8.48 -0.17 -23.97
C LYS A 302 -7.64 -1.43 -24.15
N ASP A 303 -6.45 -1.31 -24.71
CA ASP A 303 -5.58 -2.44 -25.03
C ASP A 303 -5.06 -3.18 -23.79
N ILE A 304 -5.03 -2.50 -22.65
CA ILE A 304 -4.56 -3.02 -21.37
C ILE A 304 -5.58 -2.92 -20.22
N ASP A 305 -6.82 -2.55 -20.57
CA ASP A 305 -7.92 -2.33 -19.65
C ASP A 305 -7.61 -1.39 -18.45
N ALA A 306 -6.72 -0.41 -18.63
CA ALA A 306 -6.21 0.47 -17.57
C ALA A 306 -6.64 1.92 -17.76
N ILE A 307 -6.75 2.66 -16.65
CA ILE A 307 -6.90 4.13 -16.67
C ILE A 307 -5.57 4.75 -16.26
N ARG A 308 -5.03 5.65 -17.08
CA ARG A 308 -3.85 6.45 -16.74
C ARG A 308 -4.22 7.92 -16.58
N LEU A 309 -3.55 8.58 -15.65
CA LEU A 309 -3.74 9.99 -15.34
C LEU A 309 -2.53 10.79 -15.79
N TYR A 310 -2.79 11.97 -16.35
CA TYR A 310 -1.75 12.89 -16.81
C TYR A 310 -2.05 14.33 -16.40
N GLU A 311 -1.03 15.10 -16.04
CA GLU A 311 -1.12 16.56 -16.04
C GLU A 311 -0.82 17.08 -17.45
N LYS A 312 -1.72 17.89 -18.00
CA LYS A 312 -1.47 18.64 -19.24
C LYS A 312 -0.72 19.93 -18.91
N LYS A 313 0.53 20.03 -19.36
CA LYS A 313 1.39 21.20 -19.15
C LYS A 313 1.05 22.32 -20.13
N ALA A 314 1.54 23.53 -19.82
CA ALA A 314 1.27 24.73 -20.62
C ALA A 314 1.80 24.64 -22.06
N ASP A 315 2.86 23.87 -22.30
CA ASP A 315 3.43 23.59 -23.63
C ASP A 315 2.68 22.50 -24.41
N GLY A 316 1.60 21.96 -23.84
CA GLY A 316 0.78 20.90 -24.42
C GLY A 316 1.30 19.49 -24.16
N THR A 317 2.46 19.32 -23.51
CA THR A 317 2.96 18.00 -23.11
C THR A 317 2.11 17.40 -21.99
N ARG A 318 2.16 16.07 -21.87
CA ARG A 318 1.47 15.33 -20.82
C ARG A 318 2.51 14.69 -19.91
N GLU A 319 2.43 14.98 -18.63
CA GLU A 319 3.25 14.32 -17.61
C GLU A 319 2.39 13.29 -16.87
N ARG A 320 2.88 12.05 -16.74
CA ARG A 320 2.14 10.99 -16.06
C ARG A 320 2.03 11.30 -14.57
N ILE A 321 0.82 11.21 -14.04
CA ILE A 321 0.53 11.21 -12.60
C ILE A 321 0.28 9.76 -12.20
N ASN A 322 0.99 9.27 -11.20
CA ASN A 322 0.73 7.94 -10.66
C ASN A 322 -0.33 8.01 -9.54
N PRO A 323 -1.54 7.49 -9.76
CA PRO A 323 -2.58 7.52 -8.73
C PRO A 323 -2.32 6.48 -7.63
N PHE A 324 -2.90 6.73 -6.46
CA PHE A 324 -3.10 5.74 -5.41
C PHE A 324 -4.34 4.91 -5.76
N GLY A 325 -4.13 3.77 -6.40
CA GLY A 325 -5.20 2.82 -6.65
C GLY A 325 -5.58 2.09 -5.37
N SER A 326 -6.85 2.15 -4.95
CA SER A 326 -7.34 1.46 -3.75
C SER A 326 -8.85 1.28 -3.78
N PHE A 327 -9.38 0.51 -2.84
CA PHE A 327 -10.79 0.56 -2.48
C PHE A 327 -11.18 1.94 -1.94
N TRP A 328 -12.43 2.33 -2.24
CA TRP A 328 -13.01 3.63 -1.89
C TRP A 328 -12.97 3.92 -0.40
N PHE A 329 -13.30 2.94 0.44
CA PHE A 329 -13.28 3.11 1.89
C PHE A 329 -11.88 3.54 2.38
N SER A 330 -10.81 2.98 1.79
CA SER A 330 -9.45 3.23 2.25
C SER A 330 -8.98 4.62 1.85
N TRP A 331 -9.32 5.03 0.63
CA TRP A 331 -9.02 6.37 0.12
C TRP A 331 -9.75 7.44 0.94
N VAL A 332 -11.06 7.29 1.15
CA VAL A 332 -11.89 8.24 1.91
C VAL A 332 -11.44 8.36 3.36
N ALA A 333 -11.09 7.23 3.99
CA ALA A 333 -10.64 7.25 5.37
C ALA A 333 -9.36 8.08 5.55
N ALA A 334 -8.45 8.05 4.58
CA ALA A 334 -7.25 8.88 4.55
C ALA A 334 -7.49 10.32 4.03
N HIS A 335 -8.47 10.50 3.15
CA HIS A 335 -8.79 11.76 2.46
C HIS A 335 -10.29 12.06 2.50
N PRO A 336 -10.87 12.40 3.67
CA PRO A 336 -12.33 12.54 3.82
C PRO A 336 -12.95 13.66 2.99
N ASP A 337 -12.17 14.71 2.70
CA ASP A 337 -12.62 15.85 1.89
C ASP A 337 -12.38 15.64 0.39
N THR A 338 -12.10 14.41 -0.04
CA THR A 338 -11.80 14.11 -1.45
C THR A 338 -12.96 14.50 -2.38
N GLU A 339 -12.62 15.22 -3.44
CA GLU A 339 -13.50 15.31 -4.61
C GLU A 339 -13.61 13.92 -5.26
N LEU A 340 -14.69 13.69 -6.00
CA LEU A 340 -14.92 12.44 -6.70
C LEU A 340 -15.44 12.72 -8.11
N LEU A 341 -14.75 12.16 -9.10
CA LEU A 341 -15.22 12.04 -10.47
C LEU A 341 -15.87 10.67 -10.65
N GLN A 342 -17.18 10.66 -10.92
CA GLN A 342 -18.03 9.46 -10.99
C GLN A 342 -19.09 9.53 -12.09
#